data_AF-A0A8T4MLA1-F1
#
_entry.id   AF-A0A8T4MLA1-F1
#
_cell.length_a   1.000
_cell.length_b   1.000
_cell.length_c   1.000
_cell.angle_alpha   90.00
_cell.angle_beta   90.00
_cell.angle_gamma   90.00
#
_symmetry.space_group_name_H-M   'P 1'
#
loop_
_entity.id
_entity.type
_entity.pdbx_description
1 polymer ?
#
loop_
_entity_poly.entity_id
_entity_poly.type
_entity_poly.pdbx_seq_one_letter_code
_entity_poly.pdbx_strand_id
1 'polypeptide(L)' 'MIDLPQLQILAQLLDNMAILSNQLEKSYNQNDSELFKRTKAEILSIQNKISGLL' A
#
# COMPACT_ATOMS: atom_id res chain seq x y z
N MET A 1 -22.56 -4.44 -2.44
CA MET A 1 -22.62 -4.10 -1.01
C MET A 1 -21.44 -4.82 -0.37
N ILE A 2 -20.53 -4.08 0.27
CA ILE A 2 -19.30 -4.66 0.81
C ILE A 2 -19.67 -5.53 2.01
N ASP A 3 -19.27 -6.80 1.99
CA ASP A 3 -19.51 -7.72 3.11
C ASP A 3 -18.42 -7.59 4.21
N LEU A 4 -18.66 -8.22 5.36
CA LEU A 4 -17.73 -8.16 6.49
C LEU A 4 -16.31 -8.66 6.12
N PRO A 5 -16.14 -9.78 5.38
CA PRO A 5 -14.83 -10.19 4.88
C PRO A 5 -14.14 -9.14 4.02
N GLN A 6 -14.86 -8.52 3.07
CA GLN A 6 -14.29 -7.48 2.21
C GLN A 6 -13.90 -6.23 3.01
N LEU A 7 -14.66 -5.86 4.04
CA LEU A 7 -14.29 -4.77 4.96
C LEU A 7 -12.99 -5.05 5.72
N GLN A 8 -12.79 -6.29 6.19
CA GLN A 8 -11.56 -6.69 6.87
C GLN A 8 -10.34 -6.64 5.93
N ILE A 9 -10.50 -7.12 4.70
CA ILE A 9 -9.47 -7.03 3.67
C ILE A 9 -9.14 -5.56 3.39
N LEU A 10 -10.16 -4.71 3.24
CA LEU A 10 -9.98 -3.28 3.00
C LEU A 10 -9.18 -2.61 4.14
N ALA A 11 -9.52 -2.91 5.40
CA ALA A 11 -8.80 -2.40 6.57
C ALA A 11 -7.32 -2.83 6.54
N GLN A 12 -7.04 -4.11 6.26
CA GLN A 12 -5.67 -4.61 6.20
C GLN A 12 -4.86 -3.98 5.04
N LEU A 13 -5.51 -3.72 3.90
CA LEU A 13 -4.88 -3.03 2.77
C LEU A 13 -4.55 -1.56 3.13
N LEU A 14 -5.42 -0.88 3.86
CA LEU A 14 -5.19 0.49 4.34
C LEU A 14 -4.04 0.55 5.34
N ASP A 15 -3.97 -0.38 6.30
CA ASP A 15 -2.86 -0.47 7.26
C ASP A 15 -1.52 -0.69 6.57
N ASN A 16 -1.49 -1.57 5.56
CA ASN A 16 -0.30 -1.81 4.75
C ASN A 16 0.14 -0.56 3.98
N MET A 17 -0.77 0.28 3.48
CA MET A 17 -0.41 1.54 2.83
C MET A 17 0.27 2.53 3.78
N ALA A 18 -0.14 2.58 5.05
CA ALA A 18 0.52 3.45 6.04
C ALA A 18 1.97 3.02 6.28
N ILE A 19 2.22 1.71 6.40
CA ILE A 19 3.57 1.15 6.56
C ILE A 19 4.42 1.45 5.32
N LEU A 20 3.89 1.16 4.12
CA LEU A 20 4.62 1.38 2.87
C LEU A 20 4.89 2.85 2.60
N SER A 21 3.98 3.77 2.98
CA SER A 21 4.21 5.21 2.84
C SER A 21 5.40 5.67 3.69
N ASN A 22 5.49 5.20 4.93
CA ASN A 22 6.64 5.46 5.80
C ASN A 22 7.94 4.85 5.23
N GLN A 23 7.86 3.66 4.64
CA GLN A 23 9.02 3.03 3.99
C GLN A 23 9.47 3.79 2.74
N LEU A 24 8.52 4.32 1.96
CA LEU A 24 8.79 5.11 0.77
C LEU A 24 9.53 6.40 1.16
N GLU A 25 9.06 7.10 2.19
CA GLU A 25 9.71 8.30 2.73
C GLU A 25 11.13 7.98 3.22
N LYS A 26 11.31 6.89 3.98
CA LYS A 26 12.64 6.46 4.43
C LYS A 26 13.58 6.17 3.26
N SER A 27 13.12 5.45 2.26
CA SER A 27 13.93 5.12 1.07
C SER A 27 14.34 6.38 0.29
N TYR A 28 13.46 7.37 0.21
CA TYR A 28 13.76 8.68 -0.39
C TYR A 28 14.85 9.41 0.42
N ASN A 29 14.68 9.50 1.74
CA ASN A 29 15.64 10.16 2.63
C ASN A 29 17.03 9.48 2.65
N GLN A 30 17.07 8.18 2.37
CA GLN A 30 18.30 7.38 2.29
C GLN A 30 18.92 7.33 0.89
N ASN A 31 18.29 7.96 -0.12
CA ASN A 31 18.66 7.83 -1.54
C ASN A 31 18.69 6.37 -2.03
N ASP A 32 17.90 5.48 -1.42
CA ASP A 32 17.76 4.10 -1.86
C ASP A 32 16.74 4.00 -3.00
N SER A 33 17.25 4.16 -4.22
CA SER A 33 16.41 4.18 -5.42
C SER A 33 15.74 2.84 -5.75
N GLU A 34 16.33 1.71 -5.33
CA GLU A 34 15.77 0.39 -5.58
C GLU A 34 14.60 0.12 -4.64
N LEU A 35 14.81 0.38 -3.35
CA LEU A 35 13.76 0.27 -2.35
C LEU A 35 12.60 1.23 -2.66
N PHE A 36 12.90 2.46 -3.06
CA PHE A 36 11.88 3.43 -3.44
C PHE A 36 10.99 2.92 -4.58
N LYS A 37 11.59 2.41 -5.67
CA LYS A 37 10.85 1.89 -6.83
C LYS A 37 9.98 0.70 -6.44
N ARG A 38 10.53 -0.22 -5.64
CA ARG A 38 9.81 -1.40 -5.17
C ARG A 38 8.62 -1.01 -4.28
N THR A 39 8.86 -0.19 -3.26
CA THR A 39 7.80 0.26 -2.34
C THR A 39 6.71 1.03 -3.08
N LYS A 40 7.06 1.87 -4.07
CA LYS A 40 6.09 2.54 -4.93
C LYS A 40 5.22 1.55 -5.71
N ALA A 41 5.82 0.51 -6.29
CA ALA A 41 5.08 -0.52 -7.02
C ALA A 41 4.12 -1.30 -6.12
N GLU A 42 4.54 -1.60 -4.88
CA GLU A 42 3.69 -2.26 -3.88
C GLU A 42 2.48 -1.38 -3.49
N ILE A 43 2.69 -0.07 -3.28
CA ILE A 43 1.59 0.88 -3.02
C ILE A 43 0.59 0.90 -4.17
N LEU A 44 1.06 0.99 -5.41
CA LEU A 44 0.18 0.98 -6.60
C LEU A 44 -0.62 -0.32 -6.71
N SER A 45 -0.01 -1.46 -6.39
CA SER A 45 -0.70 -2.76 -6.35
C SER A 45 -1.82 -2.78 -5.31
N ILE A 46 -1.59 -2.21 -4.13
CA ILE A 46 -2.62 -2.10 -3.09
C ILE A 46 -3.75 -1.16 -3.51
N GLN A 47 -3.45 -0.01 -4.11
CA GLN A 47 -4.45 0.90 -4.66
C GLN A 47 -5.36 0.23 -5.69
N ASN A 48 -4.78 -0.61 -6.56
CA ASN A 48 -5.55 -1.40 -7.53
C ASN A 48 -6.45 -2.43 -6.82
N LYS A 49 -5.96 -3.10 -5.78
CA LYS A 49 -6.77 -4.05 -4.99
C LYS A 49 -7.95 -3.36 -4.29
N ILE A 50 -7.72 -2.19 -3.70
CA ILE A 50 -8.78 -1.40 -3.06
C ILE A 50 -9.82 -0.97 -4.11
N SER A 51 -9.36 -0.48 -5.26
CA SER A 51 -10.25 -0.06 -6.35
C SER A 51 -11.09 -1.20 -6.92
N GLY A 52 -10.63 -2.45 -6.83
CA GLY A 52 -11.40 -3.63 -7.24
C GLY A 52 -12.41 -4.12 -6.19
N LEU A 53 -12.34 -3.64 -4.95
CA LEU A 53 -13.28 -3.98 -3.87
C LEU A 53 -14.39 -2.93 -3.69
N LEU A 54 -14.20 -1.73 -4.25
CA LEU A 54 -15.17 -0.63 -4.25
C LEU A 54 -16.04 -0.68 -5.51
#